data_AF-A0A142WWI1-F1
#
_entry.id   AF-A0A142WWI1-F1
#
_cell.length_a   1.000
_cell.length_b   1.000
_cell.length_c   1.000
_cell.angle_alpha   90.00
_cell.angle_beta   90.00
_cell.angle_gamma   90.00
#
_symmetry.space_group_name_H-M   'P 1'
#
loop_
_entity.id
_entity.type
_entity.pdbx_description
1 polymer ?
#
loop_
_entity_poly.entity_id
_entity_poly.type
_entity_poly.pdbx_seq_one_letter_code
_entity_poly.pdbx_strand_id
1 'polypeptide(L)'
;MSRVAAIWLLTLAVTGCAHTARITVWQPASADSRELGQVVVMPFTGQNGDVVSASLTSRLERGSVYQIVDRTDLPMVAQVSLSEKAPGEYEQQALAAARKTHVDGLIFGHVFLYECEVRSVANGEVLPTRRFGPERMFGNSPYQERETDWMIGTVGVEYRLLDAKTGEERASGRVVRDFREPKGRKELPAQDTVLAKLVEECLDDVEQHLTPHKQTAQVKLATCDWKLHGRPEVRQGCTAAEKGKWREAEEHWNEALKVDPQNHAALYNLGIAAANRQDYDRAEELIMEAIRTTHCDCYETGLSQIRRYREDYEKAQVQRSQDVVTASAQ
;
A
#
# COMPACT_ATOMS: atom_id res chain seq x y z
N MET A 1 -5.41 -22.15 -57.66
CA MET A 1 -4.37 -22.89 -56.92
C MET A 1 -3.32 -21.84 -56.56
N SER A 2 -3.18 -21.35 -55.33
CA SER A 2 -2.59 -22.03 -54.18
C SER A 2 -2.88 -21.20 -52.91
N ARG A 3 -3.28 -21.88 -51.83
CA ARG A 3 -3.44 -21.34 -50.47
C ARG A 3 -2.10 -21.56 -49.74
N VAL A 4 -1.45 -20.50 -49.25
CA VAL A 4 -0.33 -20.63 -48.32
C VAL A 4 -0.89 -20.61 -46.90
N ALA A 5 -0.87 -21.77 -46.25
CA ALA A 5 -1.24 -21.94 -44.86
C ALA A 5 -0.07 -21.51 -43.96
N ALA A 6 -0.24 -20.43 -43.20
CA ALA A 6 0.69 -20.05 -42.16
C ALA A 6 0.42 -20.90 -40.91
N ILE A 7 1.29 -21.87 -40.66
CA ILE A 7 1.32 -22.65 -39.43
C ILE A 7 1.96 -21.76 -38.36
N TRP A 8 1.15 -21.24 -37.44
CA TRP A 8 1.64 -20.60 -36.22
C TRP A 8 2.09 -21.70 -35.24
N LEU A 9 3.40 -21.95 -35.21
CA LEU A 9 4.05 -22.72 -34.16
C LEU A 9 3.98 -21.91 -32.86
N LEU A 10 3.09 -22.32 -31.98
CA LEU A 10 2.98 -21.84 -30.61
C LEU A 10 4.23 -22.31 -29.84
N THR A 11 5.27 -21.49 -29.83
CA THR A 11 6.39 -21.66 -28.91
C THR A 11 5.90 -21.38 -27.50
N LEU A 12 5.55 -22.45 -26.79
CA LEU A 12 5.44 -22.45 -25.33
C LEU A 12 6.77 -21.93 -24.76
N ALA A 13 6.80 -20.65 -24.42
CA ALA A 13 7.81 -20.09 -23.55
C ALA A 13 7.68 -20.82 -22.22
N VAL A 14 8.55 -21.81 -21.99
CA VAL A 14 8.79 -22.37 -20.66
C VAL A 14 9.42 -21.23 -19.86
N THR A 15 8.60 -20.40 -19.23
CA THR A 15 9.06 -19.55 -18.14
C THR A 15 9.46 -20.52 -17.03
N GLY A 16 10.76 -20.76 -16.89
CA GLY A 16 11.27 -21.46 -15.73
C GLY A 16 10.72 -20.79 -14.49
N CYS A 17 9.97 -21.53 -13.66
CA CYS A 17 9.35 -21.01 -12.46
C CYS A 17 10.46 -20.47 -11.53
N ALA A 18 10.69 -19.16 -11.57
CA ALA A 18 11.45 -18.51 -10.53
C ALA A 18 10.60 -18.58 -9.26
N HIS A 19 11.05 -19.37 -8.28
CA HIS A 19 10.37 -19.48 -6.99
C HIS A 19 10.35 -18.09 -6.33
N THR A 20 9.16 -17.57 -6.05
CA THR A 20 8.97 -16.24 -5.45
C THR A 20 8.15 -16.35 -4.18
N ALA A 21 8.66 -15.80 -3.08
CA ALA A 21 7.99 -15.82 -1.80
C ALA A 21 7.65 -14.40 -1.33
N ARG A 22 6.69 -14.31 -0.42
CA ARG A 22 6.23 -13.04 0.16
C ARG A 22 6.80 -12.89 1.56
N ILE A 23 7.58 -11.84 1.76
CA ILE A 23 8.09 -11.46 3.08
C ILE A 23 7.40 -10.21 3.58
N THR A 24 7.36 -10.04 4.89
CA THR A 24 6.85 -8.82 5.51
C THR A 24 8.01 -7.90 5.86
N VAL A 25 8.04 -6.73 5.26
CA VAL A 25 9.07 -5.71 5.49
C VAL A 25 8.42 -4.44 6.04
N TRP A 26 9.21 -3.65 6.76
CA TRP A 26 8.79 -2.32 7.17
C TRP A 26 9.11 -1.31 6.08
N GLN A 27 8.20 -0.37 5.88
CA GLN A 27 8.44 0.83 5.10
C GLN A 27 8.32 2.06 6.01
N PRO A 28 9.29 2.99 5.93
CA PRO A 28 9.20 4.25 6.66
C PRO A 28 8.07 5.10 6.07
N ALA A 29 7.55 6.03 6.87
CA ALA A 29 6.67 7.07 6.36
C ALA A 29 7.43 7.91 5.32
N SER A 30 6.75 8.30 4.23
CA SER A 30 7.33 9.21 3.24
C SER A 30 7.47 10.63 3.79
N ALA A 31 6.61 10.98 4.75
CA ALA A 31 6.69 12.21 5.52
C ALA A 31 7.88 12.20 6.50
N ASP A 32 8.63 13.31 6.57
CA ASP A 32 9.53 13.54 7.70
C ASP A 32 8.69 13.97 8.91
N SER A 33 8.16 12.98 9.62
CA SER A 33 7.33 13.16 10.81
C SER A 33 8.14 13.39 12.07
N ARG A 34 9.47 13.53 11.97
CA ARG A 34 10.33 13.72 13.13
C ARG A 34 9.88 14.94 13.90
N GLU A 35 9.75 14.79 15.23
CA GLU A 35 9.39 15.85 16.17
C GLU A 35 7.90 16.24 16.20
N LEU A 36 7.05 15.58 15.40
CA LEU A 36 5.61 15.76 15.46
C LEU A 36 4.98 14.73 16.40
N GLY A 37 5.05 14.97 17.71
CA GLY A 37 4.48 14.06 18.70
C GLY A 37 2.97 14.21 18.81
N GLN A 38 2.49 15.44 19.03
CA GLN A 38 1.06 15.74 19.12
C GLN A 38 0.52 16.28 17.81
N VAL A 39 -0.44 15.58 17.20
CA VAL A 39 -1.01 15.95 15.90
C VAL A 39 -2.52 16.09 16.01
N VAL A 40 -3.07 17.10 15.32
CA VAL A 40 -4.53 17.24 15.17
C VAL A 40 -4.91 17.08 13.71
N VAL A 41 -5.89 16.22 13.46
CA VAL A 41 -6.55 16.12 12.15
C VAL A 41 -7.65 17.16 12.09
N MET A 42 -7.50 18.14 11.21
CA MET A 42 -8.50 19.18 10.97
C MET A 42 -9.65 18.61 10.12
N PRO A 43 -10.87 19.15 10.23
CA PRO A 43 -11.96 18.85 9.29
C PRO A 43 -11.51 19.02 7.84
N PHE A 44 -11.77 18.00 7.01
CA PHE A 44 -11.45 18.10 5.59
C PHE A 44 -12.55 18.90 4.89
N THR A 45 -12.15 19.65 3.88
CA THR A 45 -13.09 20.40 3.03
C THR A 45 -13.60 19.51 1.89
N GLY A 46 -14.69 19.91 1.24
CA GLY A 46 -15.29 19.15 0.14
C GLY A 46 -16.40 18.19 0.59
N GLN A 47 -16.94 17.43 -0.35
CA GLN A 47 -18.09 16.55 -0.10
C GLN A 47 -17.69 15.43 0.88
N ASN A 48 -18.45 15.28 1.97
CA ASN A 48 -18.20 14.33 3.06
C ASN A 48 -16.81 14.45 3.74
N GLY A 49 -16.16 15.61 3.64
CA GLY A 49 -14.84 15.83 4.25
C GLY A 49 -14.79 15.60 5.77
N ASP A 50 -15.86 15.95 6.50
CA ASP A 50 -15.95 15.68 7.94
C ASP A 50 -15.84 14.18 8.25
N VAL A 51 -16.55 13.34 7.49
CA VAL A 51 -16.51 11.87 7.63
C VAL A 51 -15.12 11.35 7.33
N VAL A 52 -14.50 11.80 6.23
CA VAL A 52 -13.13 11.39 5.85
C VAL A 52 -12.13 11.75 6.94
N SER A 53 -12.22 12.97 7.48
CA SER A 53 -11.31 13.44 8.52
C SER A 53 -11.49 12.67 9.83
N ALA A 54 -12.73 12.33 10.22
CA ALA A 54 -13.01 11.53 11.41
C ALA A 54 -12.51 10.08 11.28
N SER A 55 -12.71 9.47 10.10
CA SER A 55 -12.15 8.14 9.80
C SER A 55 -10.61 8.14 9.86
N LEU A 56 -9.96 9.19 9.32
CA LEU A 56 -8.51 9.33 9.42
C LEU A 56 -8.03 9.48 10.87
N THR A 57 -8.71 10.31 11.68
CA THR A 57 -8.43 10.45 13.12
C THR A 57 -8.42 9.10 13.81
N SER A 58 -9.48 8.30 13.64
CA SER A 58 -9.60 6.98 14.27
C SER A 58 -8.56 5.96 13.78
N ARG A 59 -8.10 6.09 12.53
CA ARG A 59 -7.00 5.27 11.99
C ARG A 59 -5.66 5.63 12.63
N LEU A 60 -5.33 6.91 12.67
CA LEU A 60 -4.07 7.38 13.24
C LEU A 60 -3.97 7.13 14.75
N GLU A 61 -5.08 7.23 15.49
CA GLU A 61 -5.16 6.86 16.92
C GLU A 61 -4.75 5.40 17.17
N ARG A 62 -5.08 4.48 16.25
CA ARG A 62 -4.69 3.06 16.37
C ARG A 62 -3.21 2.83 16.05
N GLY A 63 -2.64 3.65 15.17
CA GLY A 63 -1.26 3.51 14.67
C GLY A 63 -0.18 3.78 15.72
N SER A 64 -0.52 4.46 16.83
CA SER A 64 0.37 4.82 17.94
C SER A 64 1.55 5.73 17.59
N VAL A 65 1.74 6.13 16.33
CA VAL A 65 2.86 7.00 15.88
C VAL A 65 2.67 8.45 16.33
N TYR A 66 1.41 8.89 16.40
CA TYR A 66 1.04 10.25 16.79
C TYR A 66 0.13 10.17 18.01
N GLN A 67 0.32 11.08 18.97
CA GLN A 67 -0.71 11.37 19.95
C GLN A 67 -1.73 12.30 19.30
N ILE A 68 -2.88 11.73 18.94
CA ILE A 68 -3.96 12.51 18.34
C ILE A 68 -4.65 13.32 19.43
N VAL A 69 -4.64 14.64 19.28
CA VAL A 69 -5.29 15.57 20.20
C VAL A 69 -6.69 15.88 19.67
N ASP A 70 -7.68 15.92 20.57
CA ASP A 70 -9.06 16.22 20.20
C ASP A 70 -9.16 17.68 19.72
N ARG A 71 -9.97 17.90 18.69
CA ARG A 71 -10.23 19.23 18.12
C ARG A 71 -10.84 20.18 19.13
N THR A 72 -11.61 19.67 20.10
CA THR A 72 -12.24 20.47 21.16
C THR A 72 -11.23 21.13 22.10
N ASP A 73 -10.02 20.57 22.20
CA ASP A 73 -8.92 21.12 22.97
C ASP A 73 -8.17 22.25 22.23
N LEU A 74 -8.59 22.61 21.01
CA LEU A 74 -8.14 23.81 20.27
C LEU A 74 -9.17 24.94 20.45
N PRO A 75 -9.00 25.82 21.46
CA PRO A 75 -10.04 26.76 21.93
C PRO A 75 -10.46 27.85 20.93
N MET A 76 -9.88 27.91 19.73
CA MET A 76 -10.15 28.94 18.72
C MET A 76 -10.69 28.40 17.38
N VAL A 77 -10.70 27.07 17.17
CA VAL A 77 -11.19 26.47 15.91
C VAL A 77 -12.67 26.09 15.98
N ALA A 78 -13.21 25.91 17.20
CA ALA A 78 -14.58 25.46 17.44
C ALA A 78 -15.70 26.43 16.96
N GLN A 79 -15.37 27.64 16.50
CA GLN A 79 -16.35 28.63 16.04
C GLN A 79 -16.30 28.93 14.53
N VAL A 80 -15.41 28.28 13.78
CA VAL A 80 -15.31 28.54 12.33
C VAL A 80 -16.15 27.53 11.57
N SER A 81 -17.33 27.96 11.14
CA SER A 81 -18.12 27.23 10.16
C SER A 81 -17.25 26.99 8.91
N LEU A 82 -17.10 25.75 8.47
CA LEU A 82 -16.37 25.34 7.24
C LEU A 82 -17.00 25.90 5.94
N SER A 83 -18.06 26.69 6.09
CA SER A 83 -18.78 27.39 5.05
C SER A 83 -18.11 28.74 4.78
N GLU A 84 -17.39 28.84 3.65
CA GLU A 84 -17.09 30.10 2.94
C GLU A 84 -15.90 30.97 3.40
N LYS A 85 -14.80 30.40 3.92
CA LYS A 85 -13.52 31.15 4.02
C LYS A 85 -12.45 30.59 3.09
N ALA A 86 -11.62 31.48 2.54
CA ALA A 86 -10.53 31.12 1.65
C ALA A 86 -9.60 30.10 2.36
N PRO A 87 -9.13 29.04 1.66
CA PRO A 87 -8.36 27.94 2.26
C PRO A 87 -7.22 28.39 3.17
N GLY A 88 -6.55 29.50 2.84
CA GLY A 88 -5.42 30.03 3.62
C GLY A 88 -5.79 30.70 4.95
N GLU A 89 -6.98 31.27 5.11
CA GLU A 89 -7.35 31.93 6.39
C GLU A 89 -7.63 30.90 7.49
N TYR A 90 -8.24 29.78 7.12
CA TYR A 90 -8.52 28.67 8.02
C TYR A 90 -7.23 28.03 8.54
N GLU A 91 -6.28 27.74 7.64
CA GLU A 91 -4.96 27.21 8.00
C GLU A 91 -4.22 28.16 8.96
N GLN A 92 -4.22 29.47 8.68
CA GLN A 92 -3.54 30.45 9.55
C GLN A 92 -4.14 30.52 10.96
N GLN A 93 -5.47 30.45 11.09
CA GLN A 93 -6.13 30.46 12.39
C GLN A 93 -5.85 29.18 13.18
N ALA A 94 -5.89 28.03 12.51
CA ALA A 94 -5.55 26.75 13.12
C ALA A 94 -4.08 26.71 13.57
N LEU A 95 -3.14 27.21 12.77
CA LEU A 95 -1.73 27.34 13.17
C LEU A 95 -1.56 28.29 14.37
N ALA A 96 -2.25 29.42 14.38
CA ALA A 96 -2.21 30.35 15.52
C ALA A 96 -2.79 29.74 16.80
N ALA A 97 -3.79 28.86 16.69
CA ALA A 97 -4.34 28.11 17.80
C ALA A 97 -3.37 27.02 18.28
N ALA A 98 -2.80 26.25 17.35
CA ALA A 98 -1.85 25.18 17.64
C ALA A 98 -0.58 25.70 18.33
N ARG A 99 -0.07 26.88 17.95
CA ARG A 99 1.07 27.52 18.63
C ARG A 99 0.80 27.89 20.09
N LYS A 100 -0.46 28.05 20.49
CA LYS A 100 -0.85 28.35 21.87
C LYS A 100 -1.11 27.07 22.68
N THR A 101 -1.28 25.94 22.01
CA THR A 101 -1.45 24.63 22.62
C THR A 101 -0.17 23.81 22.46
N HIS A 102 -0.08 22.64 23.07
CA HIS A 102 1.10 21.77 22.97
C HIS A 102 1.08 20.90 21.69
N VAL A 103 0.44 21.38 20.61
CA VAL A 103 0.27 20.63 19.35
C VAL A 103 1.46 20.91 18.45
N ASP A 104 2.14 19.85 17.99
CA ASP A 104 3.29 19.94 17.10
C ASP A 104 2.91 19.95 15.62
N GLY A 105 1.82 19.26 15.24
CA GLY A 105 1.43 19.08 13.85
C GLY A 105 -0.06 19.25 13.57
N LEU A 106 -0.39 19.70 12.36
CA LEU A 106 -1.76 19.84 11.88
C LEU A 106 -1.92 19.12 10.53
N ILE A 107 -2.93 18.26 10.41
CA ILE A 107 -3.28 17.60 9.15
C ILE A 107 -4.52 18.28 8.57
N PHE A 108 -4.38 18.83 7.38
CA PHE A 108 -5.48 19.35 6.57
C PHE A 108 -5.77 18.42 5.40
N GLY A 109 -6.98 18.49 4.88
CA GLY A 109 -7.33 17.76 3.66
C GLY A 109 -8.52 18.33 2.91
N HIS A 110 -8.64 17.89 1.66
CA HIS A 110 -9.66 18.30 0.73
C HIS A 110 -10.11 17.11 -0.12
N VAL A 111 -11.42 16.84 -0.12
CA VAL A 111 -12.05 15.86 -1.00
C VAL A 111 -12.45 16.57 -2.29
N PHE A 112 -11.66 16.38 -3.34
CA PHE A 112 -11.84 17.07 -4.63
C PHE A 112 -12.60 16.22 -5.68
N LEU A 113 -12.73 14.90 -5.45
CA LEU A 113 -13.59 14.01 -6.26
C LEU A 113 -14.37 13.10 -5.32
N TYR A 114 -15.68 13.00 -5.55
CA TYR A 114 -16.57 12.13 -4.78
C TYR A 114 -17.79 11.77 -5.64
N GLU A 115 -17.59 10.87 -6.60
CA GLU A 115 -18.60 10.58 -7.62
C GLU A 115 -18.79 9.07 -7.76
N CYS A 116 -20.04 8.62 -7.90
CA CYS A 116 -20.37 7.23 -8.23
C CYS A 116 -21.57 7.20 -9.16
N GLU A 117 -21.36 6.73 -10.38
CA GLU A 117 -22.37 6.71 -11.43
C GLU A 117 -22.52 5.32 -12.04
N VAL A 118 -23.73 5.01 -12.49
CA VAL A 118 -23.99 3.83 -13.33
C VAL A 118 -24.05 4.31 -14.77
N ARG A 119 -23.15 3.82 -15.62
CA ARG A 119 -23.05 4.16 -17.04
C ARG A 119 -23.29 2.91 -17.88
N SER A 120 -24.21 2.99 -18.84
CA SER A 120 -24.43 1.90 -19.80
C SER A 120 -23.35 1.94 -20.87
N VAL A 121 -22.70 0.79 -21.12
CA VAL A 121 -21.62 0.65 -22.11
C VAL A 121 -22.04 -0.37 -23.15
N ALA A 122 -21.89 -0.01 -24.43
CA ALA A 122 -22.06 -0.91 -25.57
C ALA A 122 -20.78 -0.90 -26.41
N ASN A 123 -20.25 -2.07 -26.75
CA ASN A 123 -19.02 -2.22 -27.57
C ASN A 123 -17.79 -1.43 -27.09
N GLY A 124 -17.67 -1.19 -25.78
CA GLY A 124 -16.57 -0.41 -25.19
C GLY A 124 -16.77 1.10 -25.18
N GLU A 125 -17.90 1.59 -25.71
CA GLU A 125 -18.27 3.00 -25.72
C GLU A 125 -19.37 3.29 -24.68
N VAL A 126 -19.23 4.40 -23.96
CA VAL A 126 -20.22 4.87 -22.98
C VAL A 126 -21.42 5.45 -23.72
N LEU A 127 -22.61 4.88 -23.48
CA LEU A 127 -23.85 5.39 -24.04
C LEU A 127 -24.28 6.68 -23.31
N PRO A 128 -24.82 7.68 -24.03
CA PRO A 128 -25.38 8.86 -23.40
C PRO A 128 -26.57 8.47 -22.50
N THR A 129 -26.66 9.09 -21.33
CA THR A 129 -27.71 8.85 -20.32
C THR A 129 -29.10 8.96 -20.98
N ARG A 130 -29.84 7.83 -21.07
CA ARG A 130 -31.15 7.81 -21.74
C ARG A 130 -32.14 8.73 -21.01
N ARG A 131 -32.65 9.74 -21.73
CA ARG A 131 -33.99 10.27 -21.44
C ARG A 131 -34.99 9.20 -21.90
N PHE A 132 -35.72 8.61 -20.96
CA PHE A 132 -36.81 7.67 -21.26
C PHE A 132 -37.80 8.33 -22.24
N GLY A 133 -37.77 7.90 -23.50
CA GLY A 133 -38.83 8.14 -24.48
C GLY A 133 -39.70 6.88 -24.58
N PRO A 134 -41.00 7.02 -24.91
CA PRO A 134 -41.96 5.91 -24.86
C PRO A 134 -41.56 4.78 -25.82
N GLU A 135 -41.78 3.55 -25.34
CA GLU A 135 -41.44 2.26 -25.93
C GLU A 135 -41.70 2.21 -27.45
N ARG A 136 -40.64 1.95 -28.23
CA ARG A 136 -40.80 1.56 -29.63
C ARG A 136 -41.29 0.11 -29.68
N MET A 137 -42.59 -0.03 -29.93
CA MET A 137 -43.34 -1.28 -30.03
C MET A 137 -43.08 -2.10 -31.33
N PHE A 138 -42.02 -1.81 -32.10
CA PHE A 138 -41.76 -2.50 -33.37
C PHE A 138 -40.25 -2.58 -33.70
N GLY A 139 -39.74 -3.80 -33.88
CA GLY A 139 -38.48 -4.07 -34.58
C GLY A 139 -37.62 -5.16 -33.94
N ASN A 140 -37.75 -6.40 -34.40
CA ASN A 140 -36.75 -7.45 -34.16
C ASN A 140 -35.45 -7.08 -34.90
N SER A 141 -34.52 -6.41 -34.22
CA SER A 141 -33.12 -6.34 -34.67
C SER A 141 -32.42 -7.65 -34.31
N PRO A 142 -31.78 -8.35 -35.27
CA PRO A 142 -31.07 -9.61 -35.00
C PRO A 142 -29.75 -9.42 -34.23
N TYR A 143 -29.34 -8.18 -33.98
CA TYR A 143 -28.27 -7.82 -33.06
C TYR A 143 -28.88 -7.15 -31.83
N GLN A 144 -29.26 -7.95 -30.82
CA GLN A 144 -29.39 -7.42 -29.47
C GLN A 144 -27.97 -7.17 -28.96
N GLU A 145 -27.51 -5.94 -29.12
CA GLU A 145 -26.26 -5.45 -28.53
C GLU A 145 -26.29 -5.76 -27.03
N ARG A 146 -25.22 -6.40 -26.51
CA ARG A 146 -25.09 -6.66 -25.08
C ARG A 146 -24.71 -5.36 -24.37
N GLU A 147 -25.70 -4.49 -24.21
CA GLU A 147 -25.65 -3.33 -23.33
C GLU A 147 -25.35 -3.84 -21.91
N THR A 148 -24.22 -3.43 -21.35
CA THR A 148 -23.82 -3.79 -19.99
C THR A 148 -23.73 -2.51 -19.18
N ASP A 149 -24.49 -2.41 -18.09
CA ASP A 149 -24.33 -1.29 -17.16
C ASP A 149 -23.03 -1.46 -16.39
N TRP A 150 -22.27 -0.39 -16.22
CA TRP A 150 -21.06 -0.35 -15.40
C TRP A 150 -21.28 0.61 -14.24
N MET A 151 -20.95 0.19 -13.03
CA MET A 151 -20.80 1.12 -11.91
C MET A 151 -19.38 1.64 -11.89
N ILE A 152 -19.22 2.95 -11.93
CA ILE A 152 -17.94 3.65 -11.92
C ILE A 152 -17.95 4.62 -10.74
N GLY A 153 -17.09 4.39 -9.77
CA GLY A 153 -16.88 5.28 -8.63
C GLY A 153 -15.46 5.84 -8.63
N THR A 154 -15.31 7.10 -8.28
CA THR A 154 -14.01 7.77 -8.12
C THR A 154 -14.04 8.64 -6.87
N VAL A 155 -13.05 8.44 -6.00
CA VAL A 155 -12.81 9.29 -4.83
C VAL A 155 -11.39 9.83 -4.89
N GLY A 156 -11.24 11.11 -4.61
CA GLY A 156 -9.97 11.82 -4.63
C GLY A 156 -9.80 12.64 -3.36
N VAL A 157 -8.71 12.39 -2.64
CA VAL A 157 -8.37 13.08 -1.40
C VAL A 157 -6.98 13.69 -1.53
N GLU A 158 -6.88 14.98 -1.22
CA GLU A 158 -5.63 15.69 -1.06
C GLU A 158 -5.42 15.97 0.43
N TYR A 159 -4.18 15.86 0.92
CA TYR A 159 -3.85 16.14 2.30
C TYR A 159 -2.52 16.87 2.43
N ARG A 160 -2.36 17.58 3.55
CA ARG A 160 -1.15 18.31 3.93
C ARG A 160 -0.90 18.17 5.43
N LEU A 161 0.32 17.86 5.83
CA LEU A 161 0.80 17.85 7.19
C LEU A 161 1.70 19.06 7.40
N LEU A 162 1.31 19.95 8.30
CA LEU A 162 2.03 21.17 8.62
C LEU A 162 2.66 21.07 10.01
N ASP A 163 3.86 21.61 10.16
CA ASP A 163 4.48 21.88 11.45
C ASP A 163 3.81 23.10 12.09
N ALA A 164 3.28 22.96 13.30
CA ALA A 164 2.58 24.04 13.99
C ALA A 164 3.49 25.21 14.36
N LYS A 165 4.77 24.94 14.67
CA LYS A 165 5.75 25.94 15.10
C LYS A 165 6.18 26.80 13.92
N THR A 166 6.65 26.16 12.85
CA THR A 166 7.17 26.88 11.68
C THR A 166 6.08 27.26 10.68
N GLY A 167 5.01 26.48 10.59
CA GLY A 167 4.02 26.56 9.51
C GLY A 167 4.49 25.91 8.21
N GLU A 168 5.64 25.22 8.21
CA GLU A 168 6.19 24.55 7.03
C GLU A 168 5.44 23.24 6.75
N GLU A 169 5.32 22.92 5.46
CA GLU A 169 4.75 21.66 5.01
C GLU A 169 5.77 20.53 5.17
N ARG A 170 5.44 19.55 6.02
CA ARG A 170 6.25 18.36 6.27
C ARG A 170 5.93 17.23 5.31
N ALA A 171 4.67 17.15 4.88
CA ALA A 171 4.24 16.23 3.85
C ALA A 171 2.97 16.70 3.17
N SER A 172 2.79 16.32 1.92
CA SER A 172 1.54 16.45 1.20
C SER A 172 1.38 15.30 0.22
N GLY A 173 0.16 15.07 -0.21
CA GLY A 173 -0.12 14.02 -1.18
C GLY A 173 -1.51 14.14 -1.75
N ARG A 174 -1.64 13.58 -2.95
CA ARG A 174 -2.91 13.47 -3.65
C ARG A 174 -3.14 12.02 -4.01
N VAL A 175 -4.24 11.47 -3.49
CA VAL A 175 -4.64 10.08 -3.69
C VAL A 175 -5.92 10.05 -4.49
N VAL A 176 -5.99 9.14 -5.46
CA VAL A 176 -7.20 8.86 -6.24
C VAL A 176 -7.40 7.36 -6.29
N ARG A 177 -8.62 6.93 -6.01
CA ARG A 177 -9.05 5.54 -6.13
C ARG A 177 -10.27 5.45 -7.03
N ASP A 178 -10.25 4.45 -7.90
CA ASP A 178 -11.30 4.17 -8.87
C ASP A 178 -11.87 2.77 -8.65
N PHE A 179 -13.19 2.67 -8.74
CA PHE A 179 -13.92 1.42 -8.74
C PHE A 179 -14.66 1.26 -10.06
N ARG A 180 -14.55 0.07 -10.68
CA ARG A 180 -15.29 -0.26 -11.90
C ARG A 180 -15.79 -1.70 -11.82
N GLU A 181 -17.10 -1.87 -11.83
CA GLU A 181 -17.72 -3.20 -11.86
C GLU A 181 -18.84 -3.27 -12.90
N PRO A 182 -18.81 -4.24 -13.84
CA PRO A 182 -19.92 -4.48 -14.74
C PRO A 182 -21.08 -5.14 -14.01
N LYS A 183 -22.30 -4.71 -14.31
CA LYS A 183 -23.55 -5.34 -13.87
C LYS A 183 -23.69 -6.70 -14.56
N GLY A 184 -23.21 -7.73 -13.87
CA GLY A 184 -23.41 -9.12 -14.25
C GLY A 184 -24.81 -9.62 -13.90
N ARG A 185 -24.89 -10.87 -13.39
CA ARG A 185 -26.14 -11.43 -12.84
C ARG A 185 -26.43 -11.01 -11.40
N LYS A 186 -25.47 -10.39 -10.72
CA LYS A 186 -25.61 -9.90 -9.35
C LYS A 186 -26.16 -8.47 -9.37
N GLU A 187 -26.92 -8.12 -8.35
CA GLU A 187 -27.27 -6.73 -8.07
C GLU A 187 -26.00 -5.91 -7.84
N LEU A 188 -25.96 -4.70 -8.39
CA LEU A 188 -24.86 -3.78 -8.14
C LEU A 188 -24.86 -3.36 -6.66
N PRO A 189 -23.69 -3.17 -6.05
CA PRO A 189 -23.61 -2.64 -4.70
C PRO A 189 -24.24 -1.24 -4.64
N ALA A 190 -24.70 -0.82 -3.45
CA ALA A 190 -25.18 0.55 -3.26
C ALA A 190 -24.04 1.55 -3.50
N GLN A 191 -24.36 2.72 -4.07
CA GLN A 191 -23.37 3.76 -4.37
C GLN A 191 -22.58 4.17 -3.12
N ASP A 192 -23.27 4.32 -1.98
CA ASP A 192 -22.65 4.66 -0.70
C ASP A 192 -21.65 3.60 -0.22
N THR A 193 -21.93 2.31 -0.47
CA THR A 193 -20.99 1.22 -0.14
C THR A 193 -19.72 1.32 -0.98
N VAL A 194 -19.86 1.63 -2.27
CA VAL A 194 -18.71 1.80 -3.17
C VAL A 194 -17.89 3.02 -2.76
N LEU A 195 -18.54 4.15 -2.51
CA LEU A 195 -17.87 5.39 -2.11
C LEU A 195 -17.17 5.22 -0.76
N ALA A 196 -17.82 4.60 0.23
CA ALA A 196 -17.21 4.30 1.52
C ALA A 196 -15.97 3.41 1.36
N LYS A 197 -16.04 2.37 0.53
CA LYS A 197 -14.88 1.51 0.23
C LYS A 197 -13.73 2.33 -0.40
N LEU A 198 -14.04 3.18 -1.37
CA LEU A 198 -13.03 4.02 -2.03
C LEU A 198 -12.40 5.04 -1.07
N VAL A 199 -13.17 5.59 -0.14
CA VAL A 199 -12.66 6.45 0.94
C VAL A 199 -11.67 5.67 1.80
N GLU A 200 -12.03 4.46 2.25
CA GLU A 200 -11.12 3.62 3.05
C GLU A 200 -9.83 3.30 2.30
N GLU A 201 -9.90 2.98 1.00
CA GLU A 201 -8.70 2.76 0.17
C GLU A 201 -7.85 4.02 -0.02
N CYS A 202 -8.48 5.21 -0.08
CA CYS A 202 -7.72 6.47 -0.10
C CYS A 202 -7.03 6.72 1.24
N LEU A 203 -7.72 6.46 2.35
CA LEU A 203 -7.18 6.63 3.70
C LEU A 203 -6.06 5.64 3.99
N ASP A 204 -6.11 4.42 3.45
CA ASP A 204 -4.99 3.46 3.53
C ASP A 204 -3.71 4.05 2.91
N ASP A 205 -3.80 4.72 1.76
CA ASP A 205 -2.65 5.36 1.13
C ASP A 205 -2.14 6.57 1.92
N VAL A 206 -3.07 7.40 2.42
CA VAL A 206 -2.70 8.57 3.25
C VAL A 206 -2.00 8.10 4.52
N GLU A 207 -2.52 7.06 5.18
CA GLU A 207 -1.92 6.45 6.36
C GLU A 207 -0.52 5.89 6.05
N GLN A 208 -0.35 5.19 4.92
CA GLN A 208 0.95 4.67 4.48
C GLN A 208 1.98 5.77 4.18
N HIS A 209 1.55 6.95 3.74
CA HIS A 209 2.44 8.09 3.54
C HIS A 209 2.81 8.78 4.86
N LEU A 210 1.88 8.86 5.81
CA LEU A 210 2.05 9.58 7.06
C LEU A 210 2.67 8.72 8.18
N THR A 211 2.58 7.39 8.09
CA THR A 211 2.99 6.48 9.16
C THR A 211 3.85 5.32 8.64
N PRO A 212 4.85 4.87 9.42
CA PRO A 212 5.59 3.68 9.09
C PRO A 212 4.67 2.45 9.15
N HIS A 213 4.70 1.63 8.10
CA HIS A 213 3.77 0.52 7.94
C HIS A 213 4.47 -0.75 7.48
N LYS A 214 3.81 -1.89 7.67
CA LYS A 214 4.28 -3.18 7.16
C LYS A 214 3.78 -3.36 5.74
N GLN A 215 4.68 -3.65 4.81
CA GLN A 215 4.37 -3.99 3.44
C GLN A 215 4.76 -5.44 3.15
N THR A 216 3.98 -6.10 2.30
CA THR A 216 4.34 -7.40 1.76
C THR A 216 5.19 -7.22 0.51
N ALA A 217 6.44 -7.66 0.56
CA ALA A 217 7.36 -7.61 -0.58
C ALA A 217 7.57 -9.00 -1.19
N GLN A 218 7.72 -9.06 -2.51
CA GLN A 218 8.09 -10.29 -3.20
C GLN A 218 9.61 -10.39 -3.31
N VAL A 219 10.13 -11.57 -2.97
CA VAL A 219 11.55 -11.90 -3.06
C VAL A 219 11.74 -13.18 -3.87
N LYS A 220 12.80 -13.20 -4.67
CA LYS A 220 13.19 -14.39 -5.43
C LYS A 220 13.99 -15.32 -4.52
N LEU A 221 13.61 -16.59 -4.52
CA LEU A 221 14.33 -17.64 -3.83
C LEU A 221 15.35 -18.27 -4.77
N ALA A 222 16.48 -18.67 -4.20
CA ALA A 222 17.51 -19.40 -4.90
C ALA A 222 17.11 -20.86 -5.10
N THR A 223 17.43 -21.38 -6.28
CA THR A 223 17.49 -22.82 -6.52
C THR A 223 18.96 -23.25 -6.51
N CYS A 224 19.22 -24.48 -6.09
CA CYS A 224 20.54 -25.06 -6.17
C CYS A 224 20.74 -25.78 -7.52
N ASP A 225 21.98 -25.78 -7.99
CA ASP A 225 22.38 -26.57 -9.14
C ASP A 225 22.17 -28.07 -8.90
N TRP A 226 21.96 -28.83 -9.98
CA TRP A 226 21.72 -30.26 -9.88
C TRP A 226 22.91 -31.04 -9.28
N LYS A 227 24.11 -30.45 -9.31
CA LYS A 227 25.36 -31.06 -8.80
C LYS A 227 25.53 -30.92 -7.29
N LEU A 228 24.76 -30.05 -6.64
CA LEU A 228 24.84 -29.83 -5.19
C LEU A 228 23.93 -30.82 -4.46
N HIS A 229 24.41 -31.32 -3.32
CA HIS A 229 23.61 -32.20 -2.47
C HIS A 229 22.65 -31.35 -1.62
N GLY A 230 21.55 -31.94 -1.13
CA GLY A 230 20.51 -31.17 -0.43
C GLY A 230 19.47 -30.49 -1.35
N ARG A 231 19.46 -30.82 -2.65
CA ARG A 231 18.51 -30.25 -3.62
C ARG A 231 17.03 -30.51 -3.31
N PRO A 232 16.62 -31.74 -2.94
CA PRO A 232 15.24 -32.01 -2.54
C PRO A 232 14.79 -31.10 -1.39
N GLU A 233 15.65 -30.92 -0.40
CA GLU A 233 15.42 -30.12 0.79
C GLU A 233 15.32 -28.63 0.42
N VAL A 234 16.21 -28.11 -0.44
CA VAL A 234 16.09 -26.73 -0.97
C VAL A 234 14.75 -26.50 -1.65
N ARG A 235 14.32 -27.42 -2.51
CA ARG A 235 13.04 -27.31 -3.24
C ARG A 235 11.83 -27.36 -2.29
N GLN A 236 11.86 -28.26 -1.30
CA GLN A 236 10.81 -28.35 -0.28
C GLN A 236 10.73 -27.06 0.52
N GLY A 237 11.87 -26.50 0.93
CA GLY A 237 11.93 -25.21 1.60
C GLY A 237 11.36 -24.07 0.76
N CYS A 238 11.71 -23.98 -0.53
CA CYS A 238 11.11 -22.99 -1.44
C CYS A 238 9.59 -23.13 -1.54
N THR A 239 9.10 -24.37 -1.68
CA THR A 239 7.65 -24.64 -1.77
C THR A 239 6.92 -24.27 -0.47
N ALA A 240 7.56 -24.48 0.69
CA ALA A 240 7.02 -24.09 1.98
C ALA A 240 6.97 -22.56 2.13
N ALA A 241 8.03 -21.86 1.74
CA ALA A 241 8.12 -20.39 1.78
C ALA A 241 7.11 -19.71 0.84
N GLU A 242 6.87 -20.26 -0.35
CA GLU A 242 5.82 -19.82 -1.28
C GLU A 242 4.42 -19.88 -0.65
N LYS A 243 4.20 -20.85 0.23
CA LYS A 243 2.96 -21.00 1.01
C LYS A 243 2.95 -20.17 2.29
N GLY A 244 3.96 -19.32 2.52
CA GLY A 244 4.13 -18.50 3.73
C GLY A 244 4.57 -19.30 4.96
N LYS A 245 4.91 -20.57 4.83
CA LYS A 245 5.33 -21.44 5.93
C LYS A 245 6.84 -21.31 6.19
N TRP A 246 7.24 -20.13 6.65
CA TRP A 246 8.65 -19.77 6.80
C TRP A 246 9.43 -20.67 7.77
N ARG A 247 8.81 -21.12 8.88
CA ARG A 247 9.49 -22.03 9.83
C ARG A 247 9.82 -23.40 9.21
N GLU A 248 8.86 -23.98 8.50
CA GLU A 248 9.06 -25.25 7.76
C GLU A 248 10.10 -25.06 6.66
N ALA A 249 10.12 -23.90 5.99
CA ALA A 249 11.14 -23.59 5.00
C ALA A 249 12.55 -23.53 5.59
N GLU A 250 12.73 -22.86 6.73
CA GLU A 250 14.01 -22.82 7.46
C GLU A 250 14.46 -24.22 7.89
N GLU A 251 13.55 -25.07 8.38
CA GLU A 251 13.85 -26.47 8.73
C GLU A 251 14.44 -27.23 7.53
N HIS A 252 13.78 -27.17 6.38
CA HIS A 252 14.27 -27.81 5.16
C HIS A 252 15.61 -27.26 4.66
N TRP A 253 15.81 -25.94 4.66
CA TRP A 253 17.10 -25.37 4.24
C TRP A 253 18.24 -25.71 5.22
N ASN A 254 17.96 -25.83 6.52
CA ASN A 254 18.95 -26.32 7.47
C ASN A 254 19.30 -27.81 7.24
N GLU A 255 18.33 -28.66 6.88
CA GLU A 255 18.64 -30.05 6.47
C GLU A 255 19.51 -30.08 5.21
N ALA A 256 19.26 -29.19 4.23
CA ALA A 256 20.11 -29.07 3.07
C ALA A 256 21.57 -28.75 3.45
N LEU A 257 21.78 -27.87 4.45
CA LEU A 257 23.11 -27.52 4.96
C LEU A 257 23.77 -28.62 5.79
N LYS A 258 23.00 -29.52 6.42
CA LYS A 258 23.56 -30.71 7.08
C LYS A 258 24.12 -31.70 6.05
N VAL A 259 23.47 -31.81 4.90
CA VAL A 259 23.90 -32.68 3.79
C VAL A 259 25.07 -32.04 3.03
N ASP A 260 24.98 -30.75 2.74
CA ASP A 260 25.99 -29.97 2.05
C ASP A 260 26.16 -28.61 2.72
N PRO A 261 27.17 -28.46 3.61
CA PRO A 261 27.42 -27.20 4.32
C PRO A 261 27.70 -26.00 3.41
N GLN A 262 28.05 -26.24 2.15
CA GLN A 262 28.34 -25.20 1.16
C GLN A 262 27.19 -25.06 0.14
N ASN A 263 25.98 -25.51 0.46
CA ASN A 263 24.83 -25.29 -0.42
C ASN A 263 24.46 -23.80 -0.46
N HIS A 264 24.96 -23.10 -1.48
CA HIS A 264 24.80 -21.66 -1.64
C HIS A 264 23.32 -21.23 -1.71
N ALA A 265 22.43 -22.06 -2.28
CA ALA A 265 21.02 -21.73 -2.38
C ALA A 265 20.32 -21.84 -1.01
N ALA A 266 20.66 -22.85 -0.21
CA ALA A 266 20.15 -22.99 1.15
C ALA A 266 20.63 -21.82 2.04
N LEU A 267 21.91 -21.46 1.97
CA LEU A 267 22.47 -20.29 2.68
C LEU A 267 21.73 -19.00 2.30
N TYR A 268 21.58 -18.73 1.00
CA TYR A 268 20.87 -17.55 0.51
C TYR A 268 19.41 -17.52 1.00
N ASN A 269 18.69 -18.64 0.87
CA ASN A 269 17.28 -18.71 1.26
C ASN A 269 17.07 -18.58 2.78
N LEU A 270 17.98 -19.12 3.60
CA LEU A 270 17.98 -18.88 5.05
C LEU A 270 18.23 -17.40 5.36
N GLY A 271 19.08 -16.72 4.59
CA GLY A 271 19.26 -15.28 4.70
C GLY A 271 17.96 -14.50 4.43
N ILE A 272 17.20 -14.89 3.41
CA ILE A 272 15.87 -14.33 3.14
C ILE A 272 14.89 -14.59 4.29
N ALA A 273 14.91 -15.79 4.89
CA ALA A 273 14.06 -16.08 6.06
C ALA A 273 14.45 -15.26 7.29
N ALA A 274 15.74 -15.07 7.55
CA ALA A 274 16.22 -14.19 8.62
C ALA A 274 15.73 -12.75 8.41
N ALA A 275 15.79 -12.23 7.18
CA ALA A 275 15.24 -10.91 6.85
C ALA A 275 13.72 -10.83 7.05
N ASN A 276 12.97 -11.89 6.73
CA ASN A 276 11.53 -11.96 7.02
C ASN A 276 11.22 -11.92 8.53
N ARG A 277 12.16 -12.38 9.37
CA ARG A 277 12.13 -12.26 10.83
C ARG A 277 12.69 -10.93 11.36
N GLN A 278 13.06 -10.00 10.47
CA GLN A 278 13.71 -8.71 10.78
C GLN A 278 15.10 -8.87 11.43
N ASP A 279 15.71 -10.04 11.29
CA ASP A 279 17.09 -10.31 11.71
C ASP A 279 18.04 -10.02 10.55
N TYR A 280 18.22 -8.73 10.27
CA TYR A 280 18.96 -8.24 9.11
C TYR A 280 20.47 -8.51 9.21
N ASP A 281 21.03 -8.54 10.42
CA ASP A 281 22.43 -8.91 10.65
C ASP A 281 22.67 -10.36 10.21
N ARG A 282 21.85 -11.30 10.70
CA ARG A 282 22.00 -12.70 10.31
C ARG A 282 21.70 -12.92 8.83
N ALA A 283 20.75 -12.18 8.27
CA ALA A 283 20.42 -12.25 6.86
C ALA A 283 21.62 -11.90 5.96
N GLU A 284 22.31 -10.80 6.29
CA GLU A 284 23.48 -10.33 5.57
C GLU A 284 24.65 -11.32 5.67
N GLU A 285 24.94 -11.85 6.86
CA GLU A 285 25.96 -12.88 7.06
C GLU A 285 25.74 -14.10 6.15
N LEU A 286 24.53 -14.67 6.17
CA LEU A 286 24.17 -15.86 5.40
C LEU A 286 24.25 -15.63 3.89
N ILE A 287 23.79 -14.47 3.42
CA ILE A 287 23.87 -14.13 1.98
C ILE A 287 25.32 -13.91 1.56
N MET A 288 26.15 -13.29 2.40
CA MET A 288 27.59 -13.14 2.12
C MET A 288 28.31 -14.49 2.09
N GLU A 289 27.95 -15.45 2.95
CA GLU A 289 28.44 -16.84 2.87
C GLU A 289 28.04 -17.53 1.56
N ALA A 290 26.79 -17.33 1.11
CA ALA A 290 26.34 -17.83 -0.18
C ALA A 290 27.15 -17.25 -1.35
N ILE A 291 27.40 -15.93 -1.35
CA ILE A 291 28.19 -15.23 -2.37
C ILE A 291 29.65 -15.71 -2.40
N ARG A 292 30.26 -15.95 -1.22
CA ARG A 292 31.62 -16.50 -1.12
C ARG A 292 31.73 -17.89 -1.73
N THR A 293 30.67 -18.69 -1.62
CA THR A 293 30.63 -20.06 -2.13
C THR A 293 30.38 -20.09 -3.63
N THR A 294 29.45 -19.27 -4.11
CA THR A 294 29.15 -19.14 -5.53
C THR A 294 28.75 -17.71 -5.83
N HIS A 295 29.55 -17.06 -6.67
CA HIS A 295 29.26 -15.72 -7.11
C HIS A 295 28.16 -15.76 -8.19
N CYS A 296 27.03 -15.11 -7.91
CA CYS A 296 25.91 -14.92 -8.82
C CYS A 296 25.39 -13.49 -8.66
N ASP A 297 25.18 -12.77 -9.77
CA ASP A 297 24.57 -11.43 -9.80
C ASP A 297 23.22 -11.39 -9.04
N CYS A 298 22.52 -12.53 -9.06
CA CYS A 298 21.27 -12.72 -8.35
C CYS A 298 21.39 -12.54 -6.82
N TYR A 299 22.52 -12.97 -6.23
CA TYR A 299 22.77 -12.86 -4.79
C TYR A 299 23.21 -11.47 -4.38
N GLU A 300 23.99 -10.80 -5.21
CA GLU A 300 24.36 -9.39 -4.97
C GLU A 300 23.15 -8.47 -5.02
N THR A 301 22.24 -8.73 -5.98
CA THR A 301 20.96 -8.02 -6.08
C THR A 301 20.10 -8.30 -4.84
N GLY A 302 20.03 -9.56 -4.40
CA GLY A 302 19.34 -9.95 -3.18
C GLY A 302 19.91 -9.28 -1.92
N LEU A 303 21.24 -9.26 -1.77
CA LEU A 303 21.93 -8.61 -0.66
C LEU A 303 21.63 -7.10 -0.62
N SER A 304 21.72 -6.44 -1.77
CA SER A 304 21.40 -5.01 -1.90
C SER A 304 19.94 -4.74 -1.51
N GLN A 305 19.02 -5.63 -1.89
CA GLN A 305 17.61 -5.54 -1.50
C GLN A 305 17.44 -5.71 0.02
N ILE A 306 18.13 -6.66 0.64
CA ILE A 306 18.09 -6.86 2.10
C ILE A 306 18.66 -5.66 2.86
N ARG A 307 19.78 -5.09 2.40
CA ARG A 307 20.36 -3.87 2.99
C ARG A 307 19.40 -2.68 2.93
N ARG A 308 18.70 -2.50 1.80
CA ARG A 308 17.67 -1.47 1.69
C ARG A 308 16.53 -1.71 2.68
N TYR A 309 16.07 -2.95 2.85
CA TYR A 309 15.05 -3.27 3.85
C TYR A 309 15.52 -3.01 5.28
N ARG A 310 16.79 -3.24 5.58
CA ARG A 310 17.39 -2.90 6.88
C ARG A 310 17.35 -1.39 7.12
N GLU A 311 17.80 -0.59 6.16
CA GLU A 311 17.77 0.87 6.27
C GLU A 311 16.34 1.41 6.44
N ASP A 312 15.41 0.89 5.66
CA ASP A 312 13.98 1.23 5.74
C ASP A 312 13.39 0.83 7.10
N TYR A 313 13.76 -0.34 7.61
CA TYR A 313 13.38 -0.81 8.94
C TYR A 313 13.90 0.09 10.05
N GLU A 314 15.20 0.43 10.03
CA GLU A 314 15.82 1.30 11.04
C GLU A 314 15.17 2.68 11.05
N LYS A 315 14.92 3.28 9.88
CA LYS A 315 14.18 4.55 9.76
C LYS A 315 12.76 4.44 10.32
N ALA A 316 12.04 3.38 9.98
CA ALA A 316 10.69 3.13 10.48
C ALA A 316 10.68 2.95 12.01
N GLN A 317 11.67 2.26 12.59
CA GLN A 317 11.78 2.12 14.05
C GLN A 317 12.04 3.47 14.72
N VAL A 318 12.90 4.32 14.16
CA VAL A 318 13.14 5.68 14.70
C VAL A 318 11.85 6.52 14.65
N GLN A 319 11.12 6.49 13.54
CA GLN A 319 9.83 7.19 13.42
C GLN A 319 8.79 6.69 14.44
N ARG A 320 8.86 5.41 14.85
CA ARG A 320 7.98 4.83 15.88
C ARG A 320 8.48 5.04 17.30
N SER A 321 9.79 5.16 17.53
CA SER A 321 10.38 5.21 18.87
C SER A 321 10.45 6.62 19.46
N GLN A 322 10.06 7.65 18.72
CA GLN A 322 9.87 9.01 19.25
C GLN A 322 8.85 9.07 20.40
N ASP A 323 8.09 8.00 20.64
CA ASP A 323 7.28 7.74 21.84
C ASP A 323 8.08 7.65 23.16
N VAL A 324 9.37 7.31 23.14
CA VAL A 324 10.10 7.01 24.40
C VAL A 324 10.71 8.26 25.04
N VAL A 325 11.11 9.25 24.24
CA VAL A 325 11.85 10.42 24.77
C VAL A 325 10.91 11.43 25.42
N THR A 326 9.68 11.58 24.93
CA THR A 326 8.69 12.52 25.50
C THR A 326 8.00 11.99 26.76
N ALA A 327 7.98 10.67 26.98
CA ALA A 327 7.46 10.06 28.21
C ALA A 327 8.44 10.09 29.40
N SER A 328 9.74 10.33 29.15
CA SER A 328 10.77 10.39 30.21
C SER A 328 11.09 11.80 30.75
N ALA A 329 10.33 12.81 30.33
CA ALA A 329 10.53 14.21 30.73
C ALA A 329 9.41 14.76 31.65
N GLN A 330 8.81 13.90 32.48
CA GLN A 330 7.90 14.30 33.58
C GLN A 330 8.53 14.10 34.95
#